data_AF-A0A1J5QS16-F1
#
_entry.id   AF-A0A1J5QS16-F1
#
_cell.length_a   1.000
_cell.length_b   1.000
_cell.length_c   1.000
_cell.angle_alpha   90.00
_cell.angle_beta   90.00
_cell.angle_gamma   90.00
#
_symmetry.space_group_name_H-M   'P 1'
#
loop_
_entity.id
_entity.type
_entity.pdbx_description
1 polymer ?
#
loop_
_entity_poly.entity_id
_entity_poly.type
_entity_poly.pdbx_seq_one_letter_code
_entity_poly.pdbx_strand_id
1 'polypeptide(L)'
;MYASHGSQSKSSLAIFDFIPEQTIHWMGVGVMAVAFLASLSGLAMMVGGIARMEGVHFGTVFKGRAALGRSFKALWVALGVESLGQRRYRTDCTDAQDPAPWYRRRWLIHAATMWGFLGLFAATLLDYALALLGIKKTGTPVPIWYPVRLLGTLAGIAMVFGLTMLIVNRLGRANPGVKDSQQSDWMLLVLLWIVGVSGFVMELALYLPNAPAWGYWVFLFHVSTAMELMLLVPFMKFAHIMYRPAALFFHALGIETRAMAKK
;
A
#
# COMPACT_ATOMS: atom_id res chain seq x y z
N MET A 1 -37.79 16.82 -16.01
CA MET A 1 -38.34 15.97 -14.94
C MET A 1 -37.59 16.27 -13.66
N TYR A 2 -38.36 16.65 -12.65
CA TYR A 2 -38.02 17.17 -11.32
C TYR A 2 -36.81 16.53 -10.61
N ALA A 3 -35.79 17.34 -10.34
CA ALA A 3 -34.92 17.16 -9.17
C ALA A 3 -35.18 18.33 -8.21
N SER A 4 -36.38 18.36 -7.62
CA SER A 4 -36.67 19.24 -6.48
C SER A 4 -35.98 18.63 -5.26
N HIS A 5 -34.74 19.01 -5.00
CA HIS A 5 -34.12 18.72 -3.71
C HIS A 5 -34.80 19.61 -2.67
N GLY A 6 -35.68 19.02 -1.85
CA GLY A 6 -36.13 19.64 -0.60
C GLY A 6 -34.92 19.98 0.28
N SER A 7 -35.14 20.80 1.31
CA SER A 7 -34.08 21.21 2.25
C SER A 7 -33.36 19.97 2.78
N GLN A 8 -32.10 19.78 2.37
CA GLN A 8 -31.28 18.72 2.92
C GLN A 8 -31.18 18.91 4.43
N SER A 9 -31.49 17.87 5.19
CA SER A 9 -31.32 17.85 6.64
C SER A 9 -29.88 18.24 6.96
N LYS A 10 -29.72 19.21 7.86
CA LYS A 10 -28.38 19.63 8.33
C LYS A 10 -27.78 18.64 9.33
N SER A 11 -28.54 17.64 9.77
CA SER A 11 -28.15 16.69 10.82
C SER A 11 -27.89 15.27 10.33
N SER A 12 -28.48 14.83 9.20
CA SER A 12 -28.25 13.48 8.65
C SER A 12 -28.58 13.40 7.15
N LEU A 13 -27.92 12.50 6.43
CA LEU A 13 -28.26 12.19 5.03
C LEU A 13 -29.51 11.30 4.99
N ALA A 14 -30.44 11.57 4.08
CA ALA A 14 -31.69 10.81 3.91
C ALA A 14 -31.48 9.30 3.62
N ILE A 15 -30.29 8.90 3.20
CA ILE A 15 -29.93 7.48 3.03
C ILE A 15 -29.91 6.71 4.35
N PHE A 16 -29.65 7.39 5.47
CA PHE A 16 -29.62 6.77 6.80
C PHE A 16 -31.00 6.50 7.39
N ASP A 17 -32.05 7.06 6.78
CA ASP A 17 -33.44 6.70 7.11
C ASP A 17 -33.78 5.30 6.57
N PHE A 18 -33.12 4.86 5.50
CA PHE A 18 -33.30 3.54 4.89
C PHE A 18 -32.33 2.49 5.46
N ILE A 19 -31.08 2.86 5.74
CA ILE A 19 -30.08 1.96 6.34
C ILE A 19 -29.47 2.65 7.57
N PRO A 20 -29.72 2.15 8.79
CA PRO A 20 -29.20 2.78 10.00
C PRO A 20 -27.67 2.89 9.96
N GLU A 21 -27.14 4.08 10.29
CA GLU A 21 -25.70 4.35 10.33
C GLU A 21 -24.95 3.32 11.20
N GLN A 22 -25.51 2.98 12.35
CA GLN A 22 -24.92 1.99 13.26
C GLN A 22 -24.79 0.61 12.59
N THR A 23 -25.77 0.19 11.80
CA THR A 23 -25.73 -1.09 11.09
C THR A 23 -24.59 -1.10 10.07
N ILE A 24 -24.44 -0.03 9.29
CA ILE A 24 -23.36 0.09 8.30
C ILE A 24 -22.00 0.09 9.01
N HIS A 25 -21.87 0.86 10.09
CA HIS A 25 -20.63 0.97 10.84
C HIS A 25 -20.18 -0.38 11.43
N TRP A 26 -21.06 -1.08 12.15
CA TRP A 26 -20.74 -2.37 12.75
C TRP A 26 -20.53 -3.49 11.72
N MET A 27 -21.31 -3.48 10.63
CA MET A 27 -21.09 -4.40 9.52
C MET A 27 -19.72 -4.18 8.87
N GLY A 28 -19.34 -2.93 8.62
CA GLY A 28 -18.03 -2.57 8.09
C GLY A 28 -16.90 -3.04 9.01
N VAL A 29 -17.01 -2.79 10.31
CA VAL A 29 -16.04 -3.29 11.32
C VAL A 29 -15.95 -4.83 11.28
N GLY A 30 -17.08 -5.52 11.21
CA GLY A 30 -17.12 -6.98 11.14
C GLY A 30 -16.42 -7.54 9.90
N VAL A 31 -16.72 -7.01 8.71
CA VAL A 31 -16.07 -7.41 7.45
C VAL A 31 -14.57 -7.16 7.50
N MET A 32 -14.16 -5.99 7.99
CA MET A 32 -12.74 -5.63 8.10
C MET A 32 -12.00 -6.51 9.11
N ALA A 33 -12.64 -6.88 10.22
CA ALA A 33 -12.06 -7.81 11.20
C ALA A 33 -11.85 -9.20 10.60
N VAL A 34 -12.82 -9.74 9.87
CA VAL A 34 -12.70 -11.04 9.18
C VAL A 34 -11.59 -11.01 8.14
N ALA A 35 -11.56 -9.98 7.28
CA ALA A 35 -10.52 -9.81 6.27
C ALA A 35 -9.11 -9.68 6.90
N PHE A 36 -9.00 -8.97 8.02
CA PHE A 36 -7.75 -8.84 8.76
C PHE A 36 -7.28 -10.18 9.34
N LEU A 37 -8.17 -10.94 9.99
CA LEU A 37 -7.84 -12.26 10.53
C LEU A 37 -7.45 -13.27 9.44
N ALA A 38 -8.16 -13.26 8.30
CA ALA A 38 -7.81 -14.07 7.13
C ALA A 38 -6.44 -13.69 6.55
N SER A 39 -6.11 -12.39 6.52
CA SER A 39 -4.81 -11.90 6.08
C SER A 39 -3.69 -12.33 7.04
N LEU A 40 -3.93 -12.27 8.36
CA LEU A 40 -2.99 -12.74 9.37
C LEU A 40 -2.75 -14.25 9.31
N SER A 41 -3.81 -15.04 9.12
CA SER A 41 -3.69 -16.49 8.99
C SER A 41 -2.92 -16.87 7.73
N GLY A 42 -3.22 -16.24 6.59
CA GLY A 42 -2.48 -16.42 5.34
C GLY A 42 -1.00 -16.07 5.49
N LEU A 43 -0.68 -14.94 6.15
CA LEU A 43 0.68 -14.52 6.45
C LEU A 43 1.40 -15.55 7.33
N ALA A 44 0.77 -16.02 8.40
CA ALA A 44 1.34 -17.01 9.32
C ALA A 44 1.59 -18.35 8.62
N MET A 45 0.67 -18.81 7.78
CA MET A 45 0.84 -20.03 6.98
C MET A 45 2.01 -19.91 6.00
N MET A 46 2.13 -18.76 5.31
CA MET A 46 3.23 -18.49 4.39
C MET A 46 4.58 -18.45 5.12
N VAL A 47 4.68 -17.68 6.20
CA VAL A 47 5.88 -17.58 7.04
C VAL A 47 6.29 -18.95 7.57
N GLY A 48 5.34 -19.72 8.09
CA GLY A 48 5.58 -21.09 8.56
C GLY A 48 6.03 -22.03 7.44
N GLY A 49 5.46 -21.91 6.25
CA GLY A 49 5.84 -22.70 5.07
C GLY A 49 7.27 -22.42 4.62
N ILE A 50 7.63 -21.14 4.47
CA ILE A 50 8.99 -20.72 4.08
C ILE A 50 10.01 -21.15 5.15
N ALA A 51 9.71 -20.93 6.43
CA ALA A 51 10.60 -21.33 7.52
C ALA A 51 10.88 -22.84 7.49
N ARG A 52 9.85 -23.67 7.27
CA ARG A 52 10.00 -25.12 7.13
C ARG A 52 10.83 -25.52 5.93
N MET A 53 10.61 -24.89 4.77
CA MET A 53 11.39 -25.16 3.55
C MET A 53 12.87 -24.84 3.74
N GLU A 54 13.19 -23.76 4.46
CA GLU A 54 14.58 -23.37 4.70
C GLU A 54 15.22 -24.10 5.89
N GLY A 55 14.45 -24.90 6.63
CA GLY A 55 14.92 -25.63 7.82
C GLY A 55 15.15 -24.72 9.04
N VAL A 56 14.45 -23.59 9.10
CA VAL A 56 14.56 -22.60 10.18
C VAL A 56 13.49 -22.90 11.24
N HIS A 57 13.92 -23.10 12.48
CA HIS A 57 13.03 -23.40 13.62
C HIS A 57 12.96 -22.23 14.61
N PHE A 58 12.00 -22.22 15.51
CA PHE A 58 11.86 -21.15 16.51
C PHE A 58 13.15 -20.93 17.33
N GLY A 59 13.87 -22.02 17.63
CA GLY A 59 15.16 -21.97 18.32
C GLY A 59 16.27 -21.26 17.55
N THR A 60 16.29 -21.35 16.21
CA THR A 60 17.33 -20.69 15.40
C THR A 60 17.10 -19.18 15.32
N VAL A 61 15.86 -18.72 15.53
CA VAL A 61 15.49 -17.30 15.49
C VAL A 61 15.68 -16.62 16.85
N PHE A 62 15.24 -17.28 17.94
CA PHE A 62 15.10 -16.62 19.25
C PHE A 62 15.99 -17.18 20.37
N LYS A 63 16.65 -18.34 20.20
CA LYS A 63 17.39 -18.97 21.31
C LYS A 63 18.77 -18.32 21.51
N GLY A 64 18.79 -17.26 22.32
CA GLY A 64 20.00 -16.59 22.82
C GLY A 64 20.34 -15.29 22.08
N ARG A 65 21.19 -14.46 22.69
CA ARG A 65 21.58 -13.15 22.16
C ARG A 65 22.24 -13.23 20.78
N ALA A 66 23.03 -14.27 20.53
CA ALA A 66 23.66 -14.49 19.22
C ALA A 66 22.63 -14.82 18.13
N ALA A 67 21.59 -15.60 18.45
CA ALA A 67 20.50 -15.89 17.53
C ALA A 67 19.68 -14.62 17.22
N LEU A 68 19.36 -13.83 18.26
CA LEU A 68 18.67 -12.55 18.08
C LEU A 68 19.47 -11.57 17.21
N GLY A 69 20.79 -11.47 17.41
CA GLY A 69 21.65 -10.62 16.59
C GLY A 69 21.67 -11.01 15.11
N ARG A 70 21.74 -12.32 14.81
CA ARG A 70 21.66 -12.84 13.44
C ARG A 70 20.29 -12.60 12.82
N SER A 71 19.23 -12.89 13.55
CA SER A 71 17.85 -12.61 13.13
C SER A 71 17.66 -11.12 12.83
N PHE A 72 18.14 -10.23 13.70
CA PHE A 72 18.05 -8.80 13.45
C PHE A 72 18.83 -8.38 12.20
N LYS A 73 20.05 -8.89 12.01
CA LYS A 73 20.85 -8.62 10.80
C LYS A 73 20.15 -9.12 9.54
N ALA A 74 19.64 -10.36 9.55
CA ALA A 74 18.89 -10.94 8.44
C ALA A 74 17.62 -10.13 8.13
N LEU A 75 16.92 -9.68 9.17
CA LEU A 75 15.72 -8.85 9.03
C LEU A 75 16.06 -7.49 8.43
N TRP A 76 17.14 -6.85 8.89
CA TRP A 76 17.62 -5.56 8.37
C TRP A 76 18.03 -5.66 6.90
N VAL A 77 18.74 -6.73 6.52
CA VAL A 77 19.10 -6.96 5.12
C VAL A 77 17.83 -7.18 4.27
N ALA A 78 16.93 -8.05 4.70
CA ALA A 78 15.72 -8.38 3.96
C ALA A 78 14.76 -7.19 3.81
N LEU A 79 14.47 -6.47 4.89
CA LEU A 79 13.54 -5.33 4.88
C LEU A 79 14.20 -4.02 4.46
N GLY A 80 15.29 -3.63 5.13
CA GLY A 80 15.92 -2.33 4.93
C GLY A 80 16.70 -2.24 3.62
N VAL A 81 17.61 -3.18 3.37
CA VAL A 81 18.53 -3.12 2.22
C VAL A 81 17.85 -3.58 0.93
N GLU A 82 17.18 -4.74 0.98
CA GLU A 82 16.64 -5.37 -0.21
C GLU A 82 15.23 -4.87 -0.55
N SER A 83 14.31 -4.81 0.42
CA SER A 83 12.92 -4.43 0.15
C SER A 83 12.76 -2.91 -0.01
N LEU A 84 13.18 -2.13 0.99
CA LEU A 84 13.07 -0.66 0.96
C LEU A 84 14.17 -0.01 0.11
N GLY A 85 15.42 -0.46 0.26
CA GLY A 85 16.58 0.06 -0.47
C GLY A 85 16.63 -0.39 -1.94
N GLN A 86 15.93 -1.47 -2.30
CA GLN A 86 15.85 -2.01 -3.66
C GLN A 86 17.23 -2.26 -4.29
N ARG A 87 18.26 -2.56 -3.48
CA ARG A 87 19.66 -2.62 -3.94
C ARG A 87 19.85 -3.61 -5.08
N ARG A 88 19.40 -4.86 -4.90
CA ARG A 88 19.45 -5.88 -5.94
C ARG A 88 18.59 -5.54 -7.16
N TYR A 89 17.41 -4.94 -6.95
CA TYR A 89 16.52 -4.55 -8.04
C TYR A 89 17.14 -3.47 -8.95
N ARG A 90 17.94 -2.56 -8.39
CA ARG A 90 18.71 -1.59 -9.18
C ARG A 90 19.74 -2.27 -10.07
N THR A 91 20.51 -3.21 -9.52
CA THR A 91 21.53 -3.96 -10.25
C THR A 91 20.92 -4.84 -11.35
N ASP A 92 19.86 -5.58 -11.04
CA ASP A 92 19.20 -6.48 -12.01
C ASP A 92 18.51 -5.70 -13.16
N CYS A 93 18.37 -4.37 -13.04
CA CYS A 93 17.74 -3.50 -14.02
C CYS A 93 18.72 -2.58 -14.77
N THR A 94 20.04 -2.71 -14.59
CA THR A 94 21.05 -1.90 -15.30
C THR A 94 21.54 -2.50 -16.63
N ASP A 95 21.12 -3.71 -16.99
CA ASP A 95 21.80 -4.51 -18.04
C ASP A 95 21.29 -4.27 -19.48
N ALA A 96 20.67 -3.12 -19.78
CA ALA A 96 20.17 -2.84 -21.13
C ALA A 96 21.21 -2.13 -22.00
N GLN A 97 21.43 -2.65 -23.22
CA GLN A 97 22.28 -2.07 -24.28
C GLN A 97 21.83 -0.68 -24.76
N ASP A 98 20.58 -0.29 -24.48
CA ASP A 98 20.05 1.05 -24.71
C ASP A 98 19.39 1.57 -23.41
N PRO A 99 20.08 2.43 -22.63
CA PRO A 99 19.55 2.89 -21.36
C PRO A 99 18.44 3.91 -21.58
N ALA A 100 17.20 3.49 -21.36
CA ALA A 100 16.06 4.40 -21.27
C ALA A 100 16.38 5.61 -20.36
N PRO A 101 15.81 6.80 -20.63
CA PRO A 101 16.00 7.99 -19.81
C PRO A 101 15.80 7.69 -18.32
N TRP A 102 16.53 8.38 -17.44
CA TRP A 102 16.55 8.07 -16.01
C TRP A 102 15.15 7.95 -15.38
N TYR A 103 14.20 8.79 -15.80
CA TYR A 103 12.81 8.80 -15.33
C TYR A 103 11.98 7.59 -15.81
N ARG A 104 12.43 6.86 -16.85
CA ARG A 104 11.80 5.63 -17.36
C ARG A 104 12.48 4.35 -16.86
N ARG A 105 13.52 4.46 -16.03
CA ARG A 105 14.22 3.28 -15.50
C ARG A 105 13.30 2.50 -14.56
N ARG A 106 13.27 1.17 -14.73
CA ARG A 106 12.36 0.27 -13.99
C ARG A 106 12.50 0.41 -12.47
N TRP A 107 13.74 0.50 -11.98
CA TRP A 107 14.02 0.69 -10.56
C TRP A 107 13.39 1.96 -10.01
N LEU A 108 13.45 3.07 -10.74
CA LEU A 108 12.92 4.36 -10.29
C LEU A 108 11.40 4.34 -10.32
N ILE A 109 10.80 3.81 -11.38
CA ILE A 109 9.34 3.67 -11.50
C ILE A 109 8.80 2.86 -10.30
N HIS A 110 9.41 1.72 -9.99
CA HIS A 110 9.04 0.90 -8.85
C HIS A 110 9.29 1.61 -7.51
N ALA A 111 10.42 2.29 -7.36
CA ALA A 111 10.74 3.07 -6.17
C ALA A 111 9.71 4.19 -5.93
N ALA A 112 9.32 4.92 -6.98
CA ALA A 112 8.33 5.99 -6.92
C ALA A 112 6.95 5.44 -6.51
N THR A 113 6.52 4.32 -7.09
CA THR A 113 5.26 3.66 -6.68
C THR A 113 5.32 3.19 -5.24
N MET A 114 6.39 2.51 -4.83
CA MET A 114 6.51 1.94 -3.47
C MET A 114 6.61 3.03 -2.39
N TRP A 115 7.53 3.98 -2.54
CA TRP A 115 7.70 5.06 -1.56
C TRP A 115 6.52 6.03 -1.57
N GLY A 116 5.91 6.27 -2.73
CA GLY A 116 4.66 7.03 -2.82
C GLY A 116 3.51 6.35 -2.07
N PHE A 117 3.33 5.05 -2.24
CA PHE A 117 2.33 4.28 -1.48
C PHE A 117 2.61 4.30 0.03
N LEU A 118 3.86 4.02 0.44
CA LEU A 118 4.23 4.03 1.86
C LEU A 118 4.09 5.42 2.50
N GLY A 119 4.43 6.49 1.76
CA GLY A 119 4.26 7.86 2.21
C GLY A 119 2.79 8.25 2.37
N LEU A 120 1.91 7.85 1.43
CA LEU A 120 0.47 8.04 1.56
C LEU A 120 -0.10 7.26 2.76
N PHE A 121 0.28 5.99 2.91
CA PHE A 121 -0.14 5.18 4.06
C PHE A 121 0.32 5.79 5.38
N ALA A 122 1.57 6.27 5.46
CA ALA A 122 2.08 6.98 6.62
C ALA A 122 1.31 8.28 6.89
N ALA A 123 1.00 9.07 5.86
CA ALA A 123 0.19 10.27 6.00
C ALA A 123 -1.21 9.96 6.57
N THR A 124 -1.87 8.90 6.07
CA THR A 124 -3.16 8.42 6.60
C THR A 124 -3.06 7.99 8.06
N LEU A 125 -2.05 7.18 8.41
CA LEU A 125 -1.84 6.73 9.79
C LEU A 125 -1.54 7.88 10.74
N LEU A 126 -0.70 8.83 10.33
CA LEU A 126 -0.38 10.01 11.14
C LEU A 126 -1.60 10.90 11.34
N ASP A 127 -2.40 11.14 10.30
CA ASP A 127 -3.63 11.94 10.44
C ASP A 127 -4.61 11.30 11.42
N TYR A 128 -4.79 9.98 11.31
CA TYR A 128 -5.64 9.22 12.23
C TYR A 128 -5.09 9.21 13.66
N ALA A 129 -3.77 9.04 13.83
CA ALA A 129 -3.12 9.10 15.14
C ALA A 129 -3.29 10.47 15.81
N LEU A 130 -3.16 11.56 15.06
CA LEU A 130 -3.42 12.91 15.57
C LEU A 130 -4.89 13.09 16.01
N ALA A 131 -5.83 12.42 15.34
CA ALA A 131 -7.23 12.40 15.73
C ALA A 131 -7.46 11.62 17.03
N LEU A 132 -6.88 10.42 17.15
CA LEU A 132 -6.97 9.59 18.36
C LEU A 132 -6.35 10.27 19.59
N LEU A 133 -5.25 11.00 19.40
CA LEU A 133 -4.59 11.75 20.48
C LEU A 133 -5.31 13.06 20.83
N GLY A 134 -6.41 13.38 20.16
CA GLY A 134 -7.18 14.62 20.39
C GLY A 134 -6.46 15.89 19.92
N ILE A 135 -5.32 15.76 19.23
CA ILE A 135 -4.50 16.89 18.74
C ILE A 135 -5.19 17.57 17.55
N LYS A 136 -5.80 16.79 16.65
CA LYS A 136 -6.47 17.31 15.44
C LYS A 136 -7.68 16.46 15.11
N LYS A 137 -8.89 17.05 15.12
CA LYS A 137 -10.11 16.37 14.66
C LYS A 137 -10.00 15.96 13.18
N THR A 138 -10.63 14.83 12.84
CA THR A 138 -10.78 14.38 11.46
C THR A 138 -11.52 15.45 10.64
N GLY A 139 -11.04 15.75 9.45
CA GLY A 139 -11.65 16.75 8.55
C GLY A 139 -11.31 18.21 8.87
N THR A 140 -10.50 18.51 9.89
CA THR A 140 -10.04 19.89 10.13
C THR A 140 -9.31 20.44 8.89
N PRO A 141 -9.73 21.60 8.34
CA PRO A 141 -9.03 22.25 7.24
C PRO A 141 -7.60 22.59 7.66
N VAL A 142 -6.63 22.12 6.89
CA VAL A 142 -5.21 22.42 7.10
C VAL A 142 -4.64 23.00 5.82
N PRO A 143 -3.68 23.94 5.89
CA PRO A 143 -3.02 24.43 4.70
C PRO A 143 -2.18 23.34 4.03
N ILE A 144 -1.89 23.49 2.74
CA ILE A 144 -1.20 22.47 1.94
C ILE A 144 0.22 22.14 2.45
N TRP A 145 0.87 23.10 3.11
CA TRP A 145 2.19 22.94 3.73
C TRP A 145 2.17 22.26 5.11
N TYR A 146 1.00 21.90 5.63
CA TYR A 146 0.92 21.15 6.88
C TYR A 146 1.68 19.82 6.74
N PRO A 147 2.55 19.41 7.68
CA PRO A 147 3.50 18.32 7.45
C PRO A 147 2.88 17.01 6.94
N VAL A 148 1.77 16.58 7.54
CA VAL A 148 1.05 15.36 7.13
C VAL A 148 0.40 15.52 5.76
N ARG A 149 -0.14 16.70 5.46
CA ARG A 149 -0.74 17.03 4.15
C ARG A 149 0.33 17.01 3.07
N LEU A 150 1.42 17.75 3.28
CA LEU A 150 2.54 17.86 2.36
C LEU A 150 3.18 16.49 2.08
N LEU A 151 3.35 15.66 3.11
CA LEU A 151 3.78 14.27 2.95
C LEU A 151 2.84 13.50 2.02
N GLY A 152 1.53 13.58 2.27
CA GLY A 152 0.51 12.94 1.44
C GLY A 152 0.53 13.43 -0.01
N THR A 153 0.61 14.74 -0.25
CA THR A 153 0.66 15.35 -1.58
C THR A 153 1.90 14.89 -2.35
N LEU A 154 3.10 15.00 -1.76
CA LEU A 154 4.35 14.59 -2.43
C LEU A 154 4.41 13.09 -2.68
N ALA A 155 3.98 12.28 -1.70
CA ALA A 155 3.91 10.84 -1.84
C ALA A 155 2.90 10.42 -2.91
N GLY A 156 1.74 11.08 -2.98
CA GLY A 156 0.74 10.88 -4.02
C GLY A 156 1.29 11.19 -5.41
N ILE A 157 2.07 12.26 -5.58
CA ILE A 157 2.66 12.64 -6.87
C ILE A 157 3.61 11.53 -7.33
N ALA A 158 4.49 11.07 -6.44
CA ALA A 158 5.41 9.97 -6.73
C ALA A 158 4.67 8.68 -7.08
N MET A 159 3.61 8.34 -6.34
CA MET A 159 2.82 7.13 -6.59
C MET A 159 2.10 7.19 -7.94
N VAL A 160 1.38 8.28 -8.24
CA VAL A 160 0.64 8.45 -9.49
C VAL A 160 1.59 8.48 -10.68
N PHE A 161 2.75 9.14 -10.57
CA PHE A 161 3.79 9.09 -11.59
C PHE A 161 4.25 7.65 -11.86
N GLY A 162 4.65 6.93 -10.81
CA GLY A 162 5.14 5.55 -10.94
C GLY A 162 4.09 4.63 -11.56
N LEU A 163 2.83 4.72 -11.11
CA LEU A 163 1.72 3.92 -11.64
C LEU A 163 1.41 4.25 -13.10
N THR A 164 1.40 5.52 -13.47
CA THR A 164 1.19 5.95 -14.85
C THR A 164 2.27 5.35 -15.76
N MET A 165 3.53 5.41 -15.34
CA MET A 165 4.64 4.81 -16.07
C MET A 165 4.54 3.27 -16.16
N LEU A 166 4.09 2.59 -15.11
CA LEU A 166 3.84 1.15 -15.12
C LEU A 166 2.73 0.77 -16.11
N ILE A 167 1.63 1.54 -16.12
CA ILE A 167 0.50 1.33 -17.04
C ILE A 167 0.96 1.53 -18.49
N VAL A 168 1.63 2.65 -18.79
CA VAL A 168 2.14 2.95 -20.14
C VAL A 168 3.10 1.86 -20.62
N ASN A 169 4.05 1.44 -19.78
CA ASN A 169 4.99 0.37 -20.13
C ASN A 169 4.29 -0.98 -20.38
N ARG A 170 3.20 -1.25 -19.66
CA ARG A 170 2.42 -2.48 -19.80
C ARG A 170 1.56 -2.48 -21.07
N LEU A 171 0.92 -1.35 -21.39
CA LEU A 171 0.20 -1.15 -22.65
C LEU A 171 1.13 -1.28 -23.86
N GLY A 172 2.33 -0.69 -23.78
CA GLY A 172 3.34 -0.77 -24.83
C GLY A 172 4.12 -2.09 -24.89
N ARG A 173 3.80 -3.08 -24.04
CA ARG A 173 4.52 -4.37 -23.92
C ARG A 173 6.04 -4.22 -23.85
N ALA A 174 6.50 -3.16 -23.16
CA ALA A 174 7.86 -2.65 -23.28
C ALA A 174 8.95 -3.64 -22.86
N ASN A 175 8.62 -4.67 -22.05
CA ASN A 175 9.59 -5.60 -21.49
C ASN A 175 9.02 -7.02 -21.38
N PRO A 176 9.85 -8.09 -21.37
CA PRO A 176 9.40 -9.47 -21.22
C PRO A 176 8.49 -9.69 -19.99
N GLY A 177 8.83 -9.06 -18.85
CA GLY A 177 8.04 -9.17 -17.62
C GLY A 177 6.66 -8.51 -17.63
N VAL A 178 6.30 -7.74 -18.66
CA VAL A 178 4.94 -7.19 -18.86
C VAL A 178 4.19 -7.85 -20.02
N LYS A 179 4.85 -8.71 -20.82
CA LYS A 179 4.20 -9.42 -21.93
C LYS A 179 3.14 -10.39 -21.44
N ASP A 180 3.38 -11.05 -20.30
CA ASP A 180 2.46 -12.03 -19.68
C ASP A 180 1.75 -11.47 -18.44
N SER A 181 1.17 -10.28 -18.59
CA SER A 181 0.43 -9.60 -17.52
C SER A 181 -0.90 -10.30 -17.25
N GLN A 182 -1.13 -10.74 -16.00
CA GLN A 182 -2.42 -11.31 -15.58
C GLN A 182 -3.44 -10.22 -15.25
N GLN A 183 -4.73 -10.55 -15.24
CA GLN A 183 -5.80 -9.59 -14.91
C GLN A 183 -5.68 -9.03 -13.49
N SER A 184 -5.21 -9.84 -12.53
CA SER A 184 -4.94 -9.40 -11.15
C SER A 184 -3.86 -8.33 -11.07
N ASP A 185 -2.91 -8.28 -12.02
CA ASP A 185 -1.91 -7.21 -12.10
C ASP A 185 -2.53 -5.90 -12.54
N TRP A 186 -3.42 -5.97 -13.53
CA TRP A 186 -4.11 -4.81 -14.08
C TRP A 186 -5.07 -4.22 -13.05
N MET A 187 -5.84 -5.07 -12.37
CA MET A 187 -6.76 -4.65 -11.32
C MET A 187 -6.03 -3.88 -10.22
N LEU A 188 -4.90 -4.39 -9.72
CA LEU A 188 -4.10 -3.70 -8.70
C LEU A 188 -3.60 -2.32 -9.19
N LEU A 189 -3.03 -2.27 -10.40
CA LEU A 189 -2.49 -1.03 -10.96
C LEU A 189 -3.58 0.02 -11.19
N VAL A 190 -4.71 -0.39 -11.75
CA VAL A 190 -5.82 0.51 -12.08
C VAL A 190 -6.50 1.01 -10.82
N LEU A 191 -6.85 0.13 -9.86
CA LEU A 191 -7.45 0.55 -8.60
C LEU A 191 -6.55 1.52 -7.84
N LEU A 192 -5.24 1.21 -7.74
CA LEU A 192 -4.31 2.08 -7.03
C LEU A 192 -4.12 3.44 -7.74
N TRP A 193 -4.15 3.46 -9.08
CA TRP A 193 -4.09 4.70 -9.85
C TRP A 193 -5.36 5.53 -9.67
N ILE A 194 -6.54 4.91 -9.73
CA ILE A 194 -7.83 5.57 -9.52
C ILE A 194 -7.90 6.18 -8.12
N VAL A 195 -7.50 5.45 -7.08
CA VAL A 195 -7.44 5.96 -5.70
C VAL A 195 -6.46 7.14 -5.61
N GLY A 196 -5.28 7.03 -6.21
CA GLY A 196 -4.31 8.13 -6.23
C GLY A 196 -4.84 9.41 -6.90
N VAL A 197 -5.44 9.28 -8.09
CA VAL A 197 -5.98 10.41 -8.86
C VAL A 197 -7.20 11.01 -8.18
N SER A 198 -8.15 10.19 -7.74
CA SER A 198 -9.34 10.68 -7.01
C SER A 198 -8.96 11.40 -5.72
N GLY A 199 -7.88 10.98 -5.04
CA GLY A 199 -7.33 11.69 -3.88
C GLY A 199 -6.88 13.13 -4.20
N PHE A 200 -6.21 13.34 -5.33
CA PHE A 200 -5.85 14.68 -5.80
C PHE A 200 -7.06 15.51 -6.22
N VAL A 201 -8.05 14.89 -6.86
CA VAL A 201 -9.29 15.57 -7.24
C VAL A 201 -10.05 16.03 -5.98
N MET A 202 -10.06 15.23 -4.91
CA MET A 202 -10.58 15.65 -3.60
C MET A 202 -9.76 16.77 -2.96
N GLU A 203 -8.43 16.67 -3.00
CA GLU A 203 -7.55 17.71 -2.46
C GLU A 203 -7.79 19.05 -3.18
N LEU A 204 -7.95 19.03 -4.51
CA LEU A 204 -8.36 20.18 -5.29
C LEU A 204 -9.70 20.75 -4.82
N ALA A 205 -10.72 19.90 -4.62
CA ALA A 205 -12.03 20.33 -4.12
C ALA A 205 -11.93 21.06 -2.77
N LEU A 206 -11.03 20.61 -1.89
CA LEU A 206 -10.83 21.14 -0.55
C LEU A 206 -10.19 22.55 -0.56
N TYR A 207 -9.34 22.84 -1.55
CA TYR A 207 -8.61 24.11 -1.63
C TYR A 207 -9.23 25.12 -2.60
N LEU A 208 -10.36 24.80 -3.22
CA LEU A 208 -11.17 25.79 -3.94
C LEU A 208 -11.82 26.78 -2.96
N PRO A 209 -12.11 28.03 -3.38
CA PRO A 209 -12.70 29.05 -2.50
C PRO A 209 -14.03 28.63 -1.86
N ASN A 210 -14.80 27.79 -2.56
CA ASN A 210 -16.04 27.21 -2.08
C ASN A 210 -15.98 25.70 -2.32
N ALA A 211 -16.40 24.91 -1.33
CA ALA A 211 -16.47 23.46 -1.46
C ALA A 211 -17.49 23.09 -2.56
N PRO A 212 -17.05 22.53 -3.69
CA PRO A 212 -17.95 22.22 -4.78
C PRO A 212 -18.79 20.98 -4.45
N ALA A 213 -20.04 20.94 -4.91
CA ALA A 213 -20.93 19.81 -4.69
C ALA A 213 -20.38 18.49 -5.24
N TRP A 214 -19.57 18.53 -6.32
CA TRP A 214 -18.92 17.34 -6.87
C TRP A 214 -17.87 16.75 -5.92
N GLY A 215 -17.29 17.52 -5.00
CA GLY A 215 -16.29 17.05 -4.04
C GLY A 215 -16.82 15.94 -3.14
N TYR A 216 -18.10 16.00 -2.77
CA TYR A 216 -18.76 14.94 -1.99
C TYR A 216 -18.87 13.63 -2.77
N TRP A 217 -19.20 13.70 -4.06
CA TRP A 217 -19.29 12.52 -4.92
C TRP A 217 -17.92 11.88 -5.14
N VAL A 218 -16.88 12.68 -5.35
CA VAL A 218 -15.50 12.18 -5.47
C VAL A 218 -15.04 11.56 -4.15
N PHE A 219 -15.37 12.15 -3.00
CA PHE A 219 -15.08 11.56 -1.69
C PHE A 219 -15.70 10.17 -1.54
N LEU A 220 -17.00 10.02 -1.84
CA LEU A 220 -17.69 8.73 -1.77
C LEU A 220 -17.04 7.69 -2.71
N PHE A 221 -16.74 8.10 -3.94
CA PHE A 221 -16.07 7.24 -4.93
C PHE A 221 -14.65 6.83 -4.50
N HIS A 222 -13.87 7.76 -3.96
CA HIS A 222 -12.53 7.49 -3.48
C HIS A 222 -12.55 6.48 -2.33
N VAL A 223 -13.42 6.69 -1.34
CA VAL A 223 -13.54 5.81 -0.17
C VAL A 223 -14.03 4.42 -0.58
N SER A 224 -15.05 4.32 -1.45
CA SER A 224 -15.54 3.01 -1.90
C SER A 224 -14.45 2.24 -2.67
N THR A 225 -13.74 2.91 -3.57
CA THR A 225 -12.62 2.30 -4.33
C THR A 225 -11.46 1.90 -3.42
N ALA A 226 -11.14 2.72 -2.41
CA ALA A 226 -10.09 2.41 -1.44
C ALA A 226 -10.46 1.19 -0.55
N MET A 227 -11.74 1.07 -0.17
CA MET A 227 -12.23 -0.10 0.58
C MET A 227 -12.18 -1.38 -0.27
N GLU A 228 -12.59 -1.30 -1.54
CA GLU A 228 -12.46 -2.42 -2.48
C GLU A 228 -11.01 -2.83 -2.69
N LEU A 229 -10.11 -1.84 -2.89
CA LEU A 229 -8.67 -2.10 -2.97
C LEU A 229 -8.19 -2.88 -1.74
N MET A 230 -8.54 -2.43 -0.53
CA MET A 230 -8.13 -3.08 0.72
C MET A 230 -8.65 -4.52 0.84
N LEU A 231 -9.90 -4.77 0.44
CA LEU A 231 -10.49 -6.11 0.43
C LEU A 231 -9.74 -7.05 -0.53
N LEU A 232 -9.30 -6.52 -1.67
CA LEU A 232 -8.65 -7.28 -2.74
C LEU A 232 -7.14 -7.43 -2.55
N VAL A 233 -6.50 -6.63 -1.68
CA VAL A 233 -5.06 -6.67 -1.38
C VAL A 233 -4.49 -8.09 -1.26
N PRO A 234 -5.06 -9.01 -0.45
CA PRO A 234 -4.47 -10.34 -0.27
C PRO A 234 -4.58 -11.24 -1.51
N PHE A 235 -5.52 -10.96 -2.41
CA PHE A 235 -5.77 -11.74 -3.63
C PHE A 235 -5.01 -11.21 -4.85
N MET A 236 -4.43 -10.02 -4.73
CA MET A 236 -3.64 -9.39 -5.79
C MET A 236 -2.15 -9.65 -5.61
N LYS A 237 -1.35 -9.29 -6.62
CA LYS A 237 0.12 -9.36 -6.52
C LYS A 237 0.69 -8.55 -5.37
N PHE A 238 -0.07 -7.69 -4.69
CA PHE A 238 0.37 -6.95 -3.51
C PHE A 238 0.94 -7.87 -2.41
N ALA A 239 0.50 -9.13 -2.31
CA ALA A 239 1.06 -10.13 -1.40
C ALA A 239 2.60 -10.27 -1.47
N HIS A 240 3.22 -9.92 -2.62
CA HIS A 240 4.69 -9.92 -2.77
C HIS A 240 5.42 -9.02 -1.77
N ILE A 241 4.77 -7.95 -1.26
CA ILE A 241 5.35 -7.05 -0.27
C ILE A 241 5.66 -7.79 1.04
N MET A 242 4.90 -8.84 1.35
CA MET A 242 5.11 -9.69 2.53
C MET A 242 5.96 -10.92 2.20
N TYR A 243 5.68 -11.58 1.07
CA TYR A 243 6.36 -12.80 0.67
C TYR A 243 7.86 -12.60 0.46
N ARG A 244 8.26 -11.57 -0.30
CA ARG A 244 9.67 -11.40 -0.70
C ARG A 244 10.60 -11.11 0.50
N PRO A 245 10.28 -10.18 1.42
CA PRO A 245 11.13 -10.00 2.59
C PRO A 245 11.15 -11.22 3.50
N ALA A 246 10.01 -11.91 3.68
CA ALA A 246 9.98 -13.14 4.47
C ALA A 246 10.89 -14.23 3.86
N ALA A 247 10.82 -14.44 2.55
CA ALA A 247 11.69 -15.39 1.84
C ALA A 247 13.17 -15.03 2.00
N LEU A 248 13.54 -13.76 1.79
CA LEU A 248 14.93 -13.30 1.96
C LEU A 248 15.43 -13.49 3.39
N PHE A 249 14.59 -13.20 4.38
CA PHE A 249 14.90 -13.36 5.80
C PHE A 249 15.19 -14.82 6.16
N PHE A 250 14.27 -15.73 5.84
CA PHE A 250 14.44 -17.15 6.16
C PHE A 250 15.55 -17.81 5.35
N HIS A 251 15.73 -17.40 4.09
CA HIS A 251 16.84 -17.88 3.27
C HIS A 251 18.20 -17.50 3.86
N ALA A 252 18.37 -16.25 4.31
CA ALA A 252 19.59 -15.80 4.96
C ALA A 252 19.89 -16.62 6.24
N LEU A 253 18.87 -16.87 7.07
CA LEU A 253 19.01 -17.71 8.26
C LEU A 253 19.29 -19.18 7.93
N GLY A 254 18.69 -19.71 6.87
CA GLY A 254 18.90 -21.08 6.40
C GLY A 254 20.35 -21.31 5.95
N ILE A 255 20.93 -20.36 5.19
CA ILE A 255 22.35 -20.43 4.78
C ILE A 255 23.27 -20.47 6.00
N GLU A 256 23.08 -19.56 6.97
CA GLU A 256 23.92 -19.52 8.17
C GLU A 256 23.77 -20.80 9.00
N THR A 257 22.55 -21.34 9.12
CA THR A 257 22.31 -22.59 9.87
C THR A 257 23.00 -23.78 9.21
N ARG A 258 22.92 -23.90 7.87
CA ARG A 258 23.62 -24.95 7.11
C ARG A 258 25.13 -24.80 7.18
N ALA A 259 25.66 -23.57 7.21
CA ALA A 259 27.08 -23.32 7.36
C ALA A 259 27.59 -23.73 8.76
N MET A 260 26.82 -23.48 9.82
CA MET A 260 27.15 -23.92 11.18
C MET A 260 27.09 -25.45 11.33
N ALA A 261 26.14 -26.12 10.68
CA ALA A 261 26.02 -27.58 10.74
C ALA A 261 27.16 -28.33 10.02
N LYS A 262 27.90 -27.66 9.13
CA LYS A 262 29.07 -28.21 8.43
C LYS A 262 30.39 -28.03 9.19
N LYS A 263 30.39 -27.27 10.30
CA LYS A 263 31.57 -26.96 11.10
C LYS A 263 31.58 -27.78 12.37
#